data_AF-W7M685-F1
#
_entry.id   AF-W7M685-F1
#
_cell.length_a   1.000
_cell.length_b   1.000
_cell.length_c   1.000
_cell.angle_alpha   90.00
_cell.angle_beta   90.00
_cell.angle_gamma   90.00
#
_symmetry.space_group_name_H-M   'P 1'
#
loop_
_entity.id
_entity.type
_entity.pdbx_description
1 polymer ?
#
loop_
_entity_poly.entity_id
_entity_poly.type
_entity_poly.pdbx_seq_one_letter_code
_entity_poly.pdbx_strand_id
1 'polypeptide(L)'
;MTTKETIDNLWKEGLSGSADLKDKDRSPYHEFSAGTFQDFECAAECIEVSFRRGNEVIARKKPPGHMRSVPGDVTIVVNGGNEGGRAKVW
;
A
#
# COMPACT_ATOMS: atom_id res chain seq x y z
N MET A 1 6.10 -10.35 -13.45
CA MET A 1 4.99 -10.82 -12.61
C MET A 1 5.51 -10.87 -11.19
N THR A 2 4.89 -10.14 -10.26
CA THR A 2 5.59 -9.69 -9.03
C THR A 2 5.87 -10.75 -7.95
N THR A 3 5.15 -11.87 -7.80
CA THR A 3 5.37 -12.84 -6.68
C THR A 3 5.21 -12.25 -5.24
N LYS A 4 5.30 -13.09 -4.20
CA LYS A 4 5.27 -12.70 -2.77
C LYS A 4 6.61 -12.10 -2.30
N GLU A 5 7.72 -12.66 -2.75
CA GLU A 5 9.06 -12.28 -2.30
C GLU A 5 9.40 -10.83 -2.67
N THR A 6 8.99 -10.38 -3.86
CA THR A 6 9.14 -8.97 -4.26
C THR A 6 8.33 -8.03 -3.37
N ILE A 7 7.10 -8.41 -2.97
CA ILE A 7 6.32 -7.62 -1.99
C ILE A 7 7.02 -7.60 -0.62
N ASP A 8 7.55 -8.73 -0.17
CA ASP A 8 8.30 -8.81 1.08
C ASP A 8 9.56 -7.94 1.07
N ASN A 9 10.26 -7.86 -0.07
CA ASN A 9 11.45 -7.04 -0.25
C ASN A 9 11.14 -5.54 -0.38
N LEU A 10 10.06 -5.16 -1.05
CA LEU A 10 9.66 -3.76 -1.28
C LEU A 10 8.97 -3.13 -0.06
N TRP A 11 8.20 -3.90 0.70
CA TRP A 11 7.53 -3.42 1.91
C TRP A 11 8.51 -3.09 3.04
N LYS A 12 8.34 -1.94 3.68
CA LYS A 12 9.12 -1.49 4.85
C LYS A 12 8.19 -1.28 6.04
N GLU A 13 8.32 -2.13 7.05
CA GLU A 13 7.55 -2.08 8.29
C GLU A 13 7.97 -0.91 9.19
N GLY A 14 7.08 -0.47 10.08
CA GLY A 14 7.40 0.44 11.19
C GLY A 14 7.59 1.92 10.82
N LEU A 15 7.70 2.24 9.53
CA LEU A 15 7.89 3.60 9.02
C LEU A 15 6.66 4.07 8.24
N SER A 16 5.69 4.66 8.94
CA SER A 16 4.72 5.59 8.35
C SER A 16 5.21 7.02 8.64
N GLY A 17 5.63 7.76 7.62
CA GLY A 17 6.34 9.03 7.79
C GLY A 17 7.23 9.42 6.62
N SER A 18 6.97 8.95 5.40
CA SER A 18 7.62 9.52 4.21
C SER A 18 7.14 10.96 4.06
N ALA A 19 8.00 11.93 4.39
CA ALA A 19 7.67 13.36 4.38
C ALA A 19 7.16 13.88 3.02
N ASP A 20 7.38 13.11 1.95
CA ASP A 20 6.98 13.34 0.57
C ASP A 20 5.53 12.93 0.22
N LEU A 21 4.82 12.20 1.10
CA LEU A 21 3.39 11.86 0.95
C LEU A 21 2.46 12.89 1.63
N LYS A 22 2.94 14.15 1.73
CA LYS A 22 2.18 15.29 2.23
C LYS A 22 1.38 15.98 1.11
N ASP A 23 0.38 15.32 0.52
CA ASP A 23 -0.63 16.08 -0.24
C ASP A 23 -2.07 15.57 -0.07
N LYS A 24 -2.82 16.43 0.63
CA LYS A 24 -4.24 16.83 0.51
C LYS A 24 -5.39 15.83 0.49
N ASP A 25 -5.28 14.64 -0.10
CA ASP A 25 -6.43 13.71 -0.15
C ASP A 25 -6.38 12.65 0.95
N ARG A 26 -6.64 13.12 2.18
CA ARG A 26 -7.04 12.28 3.33
C ARG A 26 -8.46 11.75 3.14
N SER A 27 -8.71 11.04 2.05
CA SER A 27 -9.89 10.18 1.90
C SER A 27 -9.50 8.74 2.22
N PRO A 28 -10.32 7.97 2.94
CA PRO A 28 -10.00 6.60 3.30
C PRO A 28 -10.15 5.68 2.09
N TYR A 29 -9.14 5.69 1.23
CA TYR A 29 -9.01 4.76 0.12
C TYR A 29 -8.68 3.37 0.68
N HIS A 30 -9.62 2.45 0.49
CA HIS A 30 -9.51 1.06 0.92
C HIS A 30 -9.02 0.14 -0.22
N GLU A 31 -9.02 0.62 -1.47
CA GLU A 31 -8.46 -0.10 -2.62
C GLU A 31 -7.73 0.87 -3.57
N PHE A 32 -6.56 0.45 -4.04
CA PHE A 32 -5.69 1.18 -4.95
C PHE A 32 -5.37 0.27 -6.13
N SER A 33 -5.92 0.60 -7.30
CA SER A 33 -5.82 -0.23 -8.51
C SER A 33 -4.40 -0.36 -9.04
N ALA A 34 -4.05 -1.56 -9.54
CA ALA A 34 -2.75 -1.82 -10.16
C ALA A 34 -2.36 -0.76 -11.21
N GLY A 35 -1.12 -0.28 -11.13
CA GLY A 35 -0.53 0.64 -12.10
C GLY A 35 -0.95 2.10 -12.00
N THR A 36 -1.81 2.49 -11.04
CA THR A 36 -2.25 3.89 -10.91
C THR A 36 -1.37 4.77 -10.01
N PHE A 37 -0.45 4.19 -9.25
CA PHE A 37 0.40 4.86 -8.25
C PHE A 37 1.80 4.22 -8.18
N GLN A 38 2.79 4.95 -7.66
CA GLN A 38 4.17 4.45 -7.48
C GLN A 38 4.58 4.30 -6.02
N ASP A 39 4.08 5.15 -5.13
CA ASP A 39 4.39 5.10 -3.70
C ASP A 39 3.10 4.87 -2.91
N PHE A 40 3.19 4.08 -1.84
CA PHE A 40 2.10 3.75 -0.93
C PHE A 40 2.58 3.75 0.53
N GLU A 41 1.74 4.24 1.43
CA GLU A 41 1.95 4.23 2.89
C GLU A 41 0.64 3.88 3.60
N CYS A 42 0.69 3.00 4.60
CA CYS A 42 -0.42 2.79 5.54
C CYS A 42 0.02 3.26 6.93
N ALA A 43 -0.83 4.11 7.53
CA ALA A 43 -0.65 4.57 8.90
C ALA A 43 -0.85 3.42 9.92
N ALA A 44 -0.42 3.64 11.15
CA ALA A 44 -0.50 2.63 12.23
C ALA A 44 -1.93 2.22 12.62
N GLU A 45 -2.93 2.98 12.18
CA GLU A 45 -4.36 2.71 12.40
C GLU A 45 -5.01 1.80 11.34
N CYS A 46 -4.32 1.54 10.22
CA CYS A 46 -4.74 0.49 9.29
C CYS A 46 -4.68 -0.89 10.01
N ILE A 47 -5.62 -1.81 9.77
CA ILE A 47 -5.59 -3.14 10.41
C ILE A 47 -4.74 -4.13 9.61
N GLU A 48 -4.92 -4.20 8.29
CA GLU A 48 -4.14 -5.07 7.40
C GLU A 48 -4.02 -4.47 5.99
N VAL A 49 -2.90 -4.72 5.30
CA VAL A 49 -2.76 -4.47 3.86
C VAL A 49 -2.65 -5.79 3.10
N SER A 50 -3.51 -5.99 2.11
CA SER A 50 -3.51 -7.14 1.19
C SER A 50 -3.04 -6.71 -0.20
N PHE A 51 -2.05 -7.41 -0.76
CA PHE A 51 -1.50 -7.18 -2.10
C PHE A 51 -2.06 -8.24 -3.06
N ARG A 52 -2.73 -7.80 -4.13
CA ARG A 52 -3.48 -8.67 -5.06
C ARG A 52 -2.96 -8.55 -6.49
N ARG A 53 -3.04 -9.63 -7.27
CA ARG A 53 -2.94 -9.59 -8.74
C ARG A 53 -4.16 -10.26 -9.33
N GLY A 54 -5.02 -9.46 -9.95
CA GLY A 54 -6.38 -9.91 -10.28
C GLY A 54 -7.09 -10.43 -9.02
N ASN A 55 -7.51 -11.69 -9.06
CA ASN A 55 -8.25 -12.31 -7.95
C ASN A 55 -7.36 -12.92 -6.85
N GLU A 56 -6.07 -13.15 -7.12
CA GLU A 56 -5.14 -13.80 -6.17
C GLU A 56 -4.61 -12.81 -5.11
N VAL A 57 -4.63 -13.20 -3.83
CA VAL A 57 -3.92 -12.47 -2.76
C VAL A 57 -2.51 -13.05 -2.64
N ILE A 58 -1.51 -12.23 -2.97
CA ILE A 58 -0.10 -12.63 -3.05
C ILE A 58 0.59 -12.53 -1.69
N ALA A 59 0.28 -11.46 -0.95
CA ALA A 59 0.88 -11.15 0.33
C ALA A 59 -0.09 -10.36 1.20
N ARG A 60 0.09 -10.49 2.51
CA ARG A 60 -0.57 -9.65 3.53
C ARG A 60 0.50 -9.05 4.42
N LYS A 61 0.33 -7.80 4.82
CA LYS A 61 1.26 -7.05 5.68
C LYS A 61 0.52 -6.37 6.82
N LYS A 62 1.19 -6.33 7.97
CA LYS A 62 0.73 -5.57 9.13
C LYS A 62 1.21 -4.12 9.02
N PRO A 63 0.32 -3.14 9.18
CA PRO A 63 0.67 -1.72 9.35
C PRO A 63 1.37 -1.47 10.70
N PRO A 64 2.03 -0.30 10.87
CA PRO A 64 2.34 0.70 9.84
C PRO A 64 3.44 0.22 8.87
N GLY A 65 3.46 0.81 7.68
CA GLY A 65 4.56 0.63 6.75
C GLY A 65 4.32 1.29 5.40
N HIS A 66 5.35 1.25 4.55
CA HIS A 66 5.32 1.86 3.22
C HIS A 66 5.94 0.96 2.16
N MET A 67 5.65 1.30 0.90
CA MET A 67 6.25 0.72 -0.29
C MET A 67 6.55 1.86 -1.28
N ARG A 68 7.81 2.01 -1.64
CA ARG A 68 8.22 2.84 -2.78
C ARG A 68 8.42 1.93 -3.99
N SER A 69 8.13 2.43 -5.20
CA SER A 69 8.16 1.63 -6.44
C SER A 69 7.19 0.43 -6.43
N VAL A 70 5.92 0.69 -6.12
CA VAL A 70 4.83 -0.29 -6.17
C VAL A 70 4.73 -0.90 -7.59
N PRO A 71 4.71 -2.24 -7.73
CA PRO A 71 4.65 -2.88 -9.04
C PRO A 71 3.32 -2.66 -9.75
N GLY A 72 3.37 -2.30 -11.04
CA GLY A 72 2.20 -1.97 -11.85
C GLY A 72 1.22 -3.12 -12.13
N ASP A 73 1.51 -4.35 -11.70
CA ASP A 73 0.61 -5.52 -11.76
C ASP A 73 -0.08 -5.83 -10.41
N VAL A 74 0.02 -4.95 -9.40
CA VAL A 74 -0.48 -5.18 -8.04
C VAL A 74 -1.50 -4.15 -7.59
N THR A 75 -2.71 -4.61 -7.28
CA THR A 75 -3.73 -3.85 -6.54
C THR A 75 -3.45 -3.96 -5.04
N ILE A 76 -3.50 -2.85 -4.31
CA ILE A 76 -3.39 -2.82 -2.85
C ILE A 76 -4.77 -2.63 -2.24
N VAL A 77 -5.13 -3.45 -1.26
CA VAL A 77 -6.37 -3.33 -0.48
C VAL A 77 -6.00 -3.10 0.98
N VAL A 78 -6.57 -2.05 1.58
CA VAL A 78 -6.43 -1.75 3.01
C VAL A 78 -7.70 -2.22 3.71
N ASN A 79 -7.55 -3.25 4.55
CA ASN A 79 -8.63 -3.81 5.34
C ASN A 79 -8.65 -3.08 6.70
N GLY A 80 -9.64 -2.20 6.90
CA GLY A 80 -9.91 -1.53 8.18
C GLY A 80 -8.93 -0.42 8.59
N GLY A 81 -9.40 0.46 9.49
CA GLY A 81 -8.75 1.72 9.89
C GLY A 81 -9.65 2.92 9.59
N ASN A 82 -9.38 4.09 10.17
CA ASN A 82 -10.21 5.29 9.95
C ASN A 82 -9.64 6.19 8.83
N GLU A 83 -8.32 6.42 8.80
CA GLU A 83 -7.67 7.23 7.74
C GLU A 83 -7.33 6.44 6.46
N GLY A 84 -7.36 5.09 6.49
CA GLY A 84 -7.04 4.25 5.34
C GLY A 84 -5.56 4.31 4.88
N GLY A 85 -5.31 3.92 3.64
CA GLY A 85 -4.00 4.06 3.01
C GLY A 85 -3.80 5.41 2.32
N ARG A 86 -2.56 5.74 1.98
CA ARG A 86 -2.20 6.91 1.16
C ARG A 86 -1.32 6.44 -0.01
N ALA A 87 -1.57 6.97 -1.20
CA ALA A 87 -0.78 6.65 -2.39
C ALA A 87 -0.47 7.90 -3.19
N LYS A 88 0.66 7.89 -3.92
CA LYS A 88 1.05 8.96 -4.83
C LYS A 88 0.99 8.51 -6.28
N VAL A 89 0.14 9.19 -7.04
CA VAL A 89 0.08 9.16 -8.50
C VAL A 89 1.20 10.03 -9.09
N TRP A 90 1.46 9.87 -10.39
CA TRP A 90 2.40 10.74 -11.14
C TRP A 90 1.89 12.18 -11.27
#